data_AF-A0A2N4XLU6-F1
#
_entry.id   AF-A0A2N4XLU6-F1
#
_cell.length_a   1.000
_cell.length_b   1.000
_cell.length_c   1.000
_cell.angle_alpha   90.00
_cell.angle_beta   90.00
_cell.angle_gamma   90.00
#
_symmetry.space_group_name_H-M   'P 1'
#
loop_
_entity.id
_entity.type
_entity.pdbx_description
1 polymer ?
#
loop_
_entity_poly.entity_id
_entity_poly.type
_entity_poly.pdbx_seq_one_letter_code
_entity_poly.pdbx_strand_id
1 'polypeptide(L)'
;MSEHVRFLANMILLEEETARHCKRLADVALAAGDEELEAFFLSVVESAHLDIADALAEGAERRHATLEVRPISECLLSLPGRQPRSGHAALLGVHCAMACALSLVRRSHAYYASVAVMAEDAGLRQRAAGFEREHSAHIGAMEHWINRLTT
;
A
#
# COMPACT_ATOMS: atom_id res chain seq x y z
N MET A 1 -10.70 -23.87 -7.39
CA MET A 1 -10.56 -22.40 -7.38
C MET A 1 -9.49 -22.03 -8.39
N SER A 2 -9.82 -21.23 -9.40
CA SER A 2 -8.87 -20.86 -10.46
C SER A 2 -7.75 -19.97 -9.94
N GLU A 3 -6.63 -19.94 -10.66
CA GLU A 3 -5.50 -19.04 -10.41
C GLU A 3 -5.93 -17.57 -10.46
N HIS A 4 -6.76 -17.21 -11.45
CA HIS A 4 -7.33 -15.87 -11.61
C HIS A 4 -8.14 -15.41 -10.39
N VAL A 5 -9.06 -16.25 -9.89
CA VAL A 5 -9.88 -15.91 -8.71
C VAL A 5 -9.01 -15.69 -7.48
N ARG A 6 -7.96 -16.50 -7.31
CA ARG A 6 -7.01 -16.34 -6.20
C ARG A 6 -6.19 -15.07 -6.35
N PHE A 7 -5.76 -14.76 -7.57
CA PHE A 7 -5.01 -13.54 -7.86
C PHE A 7 -5.82 -12.30 -7.50
N LEU A 8 -7.05 -12.19 -7.98
CA LEU A 8 -7.91 -11.05 -7.70
C LEU A 8 -8.23 -10.91 -6.21
N ALA A 9 -8.47 -12.02 -5.51
CA ALA A 9 -8.74 -11.96 -4.08
C ALA A 9 -7.51 -11.51 -3.27
N ASN A 10 -6.31 -11.95 -3.64
CA ASN A 10 -5.06 -11.48 -3.05
C ASN A 10 -4.78 -10.01 -3.39
N MET A 11 -5.06 -9.59 -4.62
CA MET A 11 -4.94 -8.20 -5.06
C MET A 11 -5.84 -7.31 -4.20
N ILE A 12 -7.15 -7.62 -4.09
CA ILE A 12 -8.08 -6.87 -3.23
C ILE A 12 -7.54 -6.74 -1.80
N LEU A 13 -7.05 -7.84 -1.23
CA LEU A 13 -6.50 -7.84 0.13
C LEU A 13 -5.28 -6.90 0.26
N LEU A 14 -4.38 -6.91 -0.72
CA LEU A 14 -3.19 -6.05 -0.72
C LEU A 14 -3.58 -4.58 -0.92
N GLU A 15 -4.43 -4.27 -1.88
CA GLU A 15 -4.84 -2.90 -2.19
C GLU A 15 -5.68 -2.28 -1.08
N GLU A 16 -6.56 -3.04 -0.41
CA GLU A 16 -7.31 -2.55 0.75
C GLU A 16 -6.37 -2.15 1.89
N GLU A 17 -5.33 -2.95 2.14
CA GLU A 17 -4.35 -2.62 3.16
C GLU A 17 -3.46 -1.45 2.72
N THR A 18 -3.06 -1.37 1.45
CA THR A 18 -2.31 -0.23 0.90
C THR A 18 -3.09 1.07 1.07
N ALA A 19 -4.35 1.10 0.62
CA ALA A 19 -5.24 2.24 0.74
C ALA A 19 -5.43 2.66 2.20
N ARG A 20 -5.62 1.71 3.12
CA ARG A 20 -5.78 2.00 4.56
C ARG A 20 -4.54 2.66 5.16
N HIS A 21 -3.34 2.21 4.80
CA HIS A 21 -2.09 2.78 5.32
C HIS A 21 -1.77 4.14 4.69
N CYS A 22 -1.94 4.26 3.37
CA CYS A 22 -1.72 5.51 2.65
C CYS A 22 -2.70 6.59 3.09
N LYS A 23 -3.99 6.27 3.30
CA LYS A 23 -4.96 7.25 3.80
C LYS A 23 -4.57 7.83 5.15
N ARG A 24 -4.08 6.99 6.07
CA ARG A 24 -3.57 7.48 7.36
C ARG A 24 -2.34 8.38 7.20
N LEU A 25 -1.44 8.06 6.27
CA LEU A 25 -0.28 8.90 5.97
C LEU A 25 -0.69 10.24 5.37
N ALA A 26 -1.71 10.27 4.50
CA ALA A 26 -2.30 11.49 3.99
C ALA A 26 -2.84 12.37 5.14
N ASP A 27 -3.59 11.77 6.07
CA ASP A 27 -4.13 12.51 7.22
C ASP A 27 -3.02 13.09 8.12
N VAL A 28 -1.94 12.34 8.31
CA VAL A 28 -0.76 12.81 9.07
C VAL A 28 -0.02 13.92 8.31
N ALA A 29 0.14 13.81 7.00
CA ALA A 29 0.77 14.82 6.17
C ALA A 29 -0.01 16.14 6.19
N LEU A 30 -1.35 16.07 6.04
CA LEU A 30 -2.25 17.22 6.17
C LEU A 30 -2.13 17.88 7.55
N ALA A 31 -2.12 17.09 8.63
CA ALA A 31 -1.96 17.62 9.99
C ALA A 31 -0.60 18.31 10.22
N ALA A 32 0.41 17.95 9.44
CA ALA A 32 1.72 18.59 9.44
C ALA A 32 1.82 19.79 8.46
N GLY A 33 0.78 20.04 7.65
CA GLY A 33 0.76 21.10 6.62
C GLY A 33 1.53 20.75 5.33
N ASP A 34 1.81 19.47 5.08
CA ASP A 34 2.52 18.99 3.89
C ASP A 34 1.51 18.50 2.83
N GLU A 35 0.88 19.45 2.14
CA GLU A 35 -0.16 19.20 1.12
C GLU A 35 0.36 18.35 -0.06
N GLU A 36 1.66 18.46 -0.38
CA GLU A 36 2.28 17.69 -1.46
C GLU A 36 2.39 16.20 -1.10
N LEU A 37 2.80 15.92 0.14
CA LEU A 37 2.87 14.56 0.65
C LEU A 37 1.47 13.96 0.84
N GLU A 38 0.50 14.76 1.27
CA GLU A 38 -0.90 14.36 1.32
C GLU A 38 -1.41 13.95 -0.07
N ALA A 39 -1.26 14.82 -1.07
CA ALA A 39 -1.73 14.58 -2.43
C ALA A 39 -1.12 13.31 -3.03
N PHE A 40 0.16 13.06 -2.78
CA PHE A 40 0.81 11.81 -3.16
C PHE A 40 0.08 10.60 -2.57
N PHE A 41 -0.15 10.55 -1.26
CA PHE A 41 -0.81 9.40 -0.65
C PHE A 41 -2.27 9.24 -1.08
N LEU A 42 -2.98 10.33 -1.31
CA LEU A 42 -4.33 10.28 -1.85
C LEU A 42 -4.36 9.68 -3.26
N SER A 43 -3.40 10.00 -4.13
CA SER A 43 -3.30 9.40 -5.47
C SER A 43 -3.09 7.87 -5.43
N VAL A 44 -2.32 7.38 -4.45
CA VAL A 44 -2.13 5.94 -4.23
C VAL A 44 -3.42 5.28 -3.74
N VAL A 45 -4.16 5.95 -2.84
CA VAL A 45 -5.47 5.49 -2.35
C VAL A 45 -6.48 5.40 -3.48
N GLU A 46 -6.54 6.42 -4.34
CA GLU A 46 -7.43 6.45 -5.50
C GLU A 46 -7.14 5.31 -6.47
N SER A 47 -5.86 5.08 -6.79
CA SER A 47 -5.44 3.99 -7.68
C SER A 47 -5.84 2.62 -7.11
N ALA A 48 -5.55 2.38 -5.82
CA ALA A 48 -5.96 1.14 -5.14
C ALA A 48 -7.48 0.92 -5.15
N HIS A 49 -8.28 1.97 -4.96
CA HIS A 49 -9.74 1.84 -5.03
C HIS A 49 -10.26 1.51 -6.43
N LEU A 50 -9.62 2.03 -7.49
CA LEU A 50 -9.97 1.67 -8.87
C LEU A 50 -9.68 0.19 -9.13
N ASP A 51 -8.51 -0.30 -8.73
CA ASP A 51 -8.15 -1.71 -8.90
C ASP A 51 -9.09 -2.64 -8.15
N ILE A 52 -9.45 -2.31 -6.91
CA ILE A 52 -10.43 -3.05 -6.12
C ILE A 52 -11.77 -3.07 -6.84
N ALA A 53 -12.25 -1.92 -7.32
CA ALA A 53 -13.53 -1.83 -8.02
C ALA A 53 -13.55 -2.71 -9.28
N ASP A 54 -12.47 -2.69 -10.07
CA ASP A 54 -12.33 -3.51 -11.26
C ASP A 54 -12.36 -5.02 -10.92
N ALA A 55 -11.64 -5.45 -9.89
CA ALA A 55 -11.68 -6.86 -9.48
C ALA A 55 -13.02 -7.29 -8.92
N LEU A 56 -13.72 -6.43 -8.18
CA LEU A 56 -15.08 -6.72 -7.71
C LEU A 56 -16.05 -6.82 -8.88
N ALA A 57 -15.91 -5.98 -9.91
CA ALA A 57 -16.71 -6.05 -11.14
C ALA A 57 -16.47 -7.36 -11.90
N GLU A 58 -15.26 -7.93 -11.81
CA GLU A 58 -14.92 -9.27 -12.32
C GLU A 58 -15.43 -10.42 -11.44
N GLY A 59 -16.13 -10.13 -10.33
CA GLY A 59 -16.71 -11.13 -9.43
C GLY A 59 -15.72 -11.70 -8.42
N ALA A 60 -14.60 -11.01 -8.16
CA ALA A 60 -13.66 -11.43 -7.13
C ALA A 60 -14.27 -11.29 -5.72
N GLU A 61 -13.90 -12.20 -4.83
CA GLU A 61 -14.31 -12.14 -3.44
C GLU A 61 -13.12 -12.32 -2.51
N ARG A 62 -13.00 -11.45 -1.50
CA ARG A 62 -11.90 -11.44 -0.52
C ARG A 62 -11.72 -12.78 0.20
N ARG A 63 -12.81 -13.55 0.40
CA ARG A 63 -12.76 -14.89 1.04
C ARG A 63 -11.88 -15.90 0.31
N HIS A 64 -11.52 -15.63 -0.95
CA HIS A 64 -10.66 -16.48 -1.76
C HIS A 64 -9.17 -16.12 -1.67
N ALA A 65 -8.82 -15.09 -0.89
CA ALA A 65 -7.43 -14.70 -0.66
C ALA A 65 -6.71 -15.79 0.14
N THR A 66 -5.47 -16.07 -0.27
CA THR A 66 -4.59 -17.05 0.40
C THR A 66 -3.38 -16.39 1.03
N LEU A 67 -3.10 -15.13 0.71
CA LEU A 67 -2.06 -14.36 1.38
C LEU A 67 -2.49 -14.05 2.80
N GLU A 68 -1.60 -14.33 3.75
CA GLU A 68 -1.70 -13.76 5.08
C GLU A 68 -1.02 -12.38 5.05
N VAL A 69 -1.80 -11.34 4.77
CA VAL A 69 -1.33 -9.98 5.03
C VAL A 69 -1.44 -9.76 6.52
N ARG A 70 -0.33 -9.99 7.23
CA ARG A 70 -0.25 -9.59 8.63
C ARG A 70 -0.60 -8.10 8.68
N PRO A 71 -1.63 -7.70 9.46
CA PRO A 71 -1.85 -6.29 9.71
C PRO A 71 -0.53 -5.76 10.21
N ILE A 72 -0.04 -4.69 9.60
CA ILE A 72 1.14 -4.02 10.11
C ILE A 72 0.68 -3.47 11.45
N SER A 73 0.98 -4.22 12.51
CA SER A 73 0.53 -4.00 13.87
C SER A 73 0.80 -2.54 14.16
N GLU A 74 -0.25 -1.75 14.39
CA GLU A 74 -0.27 -0.33 14.72
C GLU A 74 1.13 0.25 14.92
N CYS A 75 1.88 0.48 13.84
CA CYS A 75 3.31 0.61 14.04
C CYS A 75 3.69 1.96 14.66
N LEU A 76 2.68 2.75 15.08
CA LEU A 76 2.81 3.99 15.85
C LEU A 76 1.50 4.54 16.46
N LEU A 77 0.40 3.78 16.61
CA LEU A 77 -0.81 4.31 17.28
C LEU A 77 -0.86 4.05 18.78
N SER A 78 0.05 3.24 19.32
CA SER A 78 0.23 3.06 20.76
C SER A 78 1.33 4.00 21.31
N LEU A 79 1.13 5.32 21.19
CA LEU A 79 1.49 6.22 22.28
C LEU A 79 0.21 6.53 23.04
N PRO A 80 -0.21 5.68 24.00
CA PRO A 80 -1.38 5.98 24.82
C PRO A 80 -1.11 7.32 25.54
N GLY A 81 -1.93 8.33 25.25
CA GLY A 81 -1.94 9.60 25.98
C GLY A 81 -0.95 10.69 25.53
N ARG A 82 -0.28 10.57 24.38
CA ARG A 82 0.48 11.72 23.82
C ARG A 82 -0.12 12.17 22.49
N GLN A 83 -1.00 13.15 22.58
CA GLN A 83 -1.07 14.20 21.56
C GLN A 83 0.38 14.59 21.19
N PRO A 84 0.79 14.63 19.92
CA PRO A 84 2.14 15.04 19.55
C PRO A 84 2.34 16.49 20.00
N ARG A 85 2.94 16.68 21.17
CA ARG A 85 3.08 17.99 21.82
C ARG A 85 4.34 18.76 21.40
N SER A 86 5.09 18.28 20.40
CA SER A 86 6.21 19.00 19.79
C SER A 86 6.66 18.33 18.49
N GLY A 87 7.22 19.13 17.57
CA GLY A 87 7.52 18.74 16.19
C GLY A 87 8.37 17.47 16.00
N HIS A 88 9.27 17.14 16.94
CA HIS A 88 10.09 15.93 16.83
C HIS A 88 9.30 14.63 17.03
N ALA A 89 8.28 14.61 17.90
CA ALA A 89 7.47 13.41 18.12
C ALA A 89 6.51 13.14 16.95
N ALA A 90 6.03 14.20 16.29
CA ALA A 90 5.21 14.09 15.08
C ALA A 90 6.03 13.53 13.90
N LEU A 91 7.27 13.99 13.71
CA LEU A 91 8.16 13.53 12.64
C LEU A 91 8.56 12.05 12.77
N LEU A 92 8.86 11.58 14.00
CA LEU A 92 9.04 10.14 14.26
C LEU A 92 7.78 9.35 13.92
N GLY A 93 6.61 9.94 14.20
CA GLY A 93 5.28 9.43 13.81
C GLY A 93 5.15 9.18 12.30
N VAL A 94 5.52 10.16 11.50
CA VAL A 94 5.49 10.08 10.03
C VAL A 94 6.47 9.01 9.55
N HIS A 95 7.69 9.01 10.07
CA HIS A 95 8.76 8.15 9.57
C HIS A 95 8.45 6.65 9.76
N CYS A 96 7.99 6.20 10.94
CA CYS A 96 7.68 4.77 11.05
C CYS A 96 6.38 4.41 10.32
N ALA A 97 5.40 5.31 10.21
CA ALA A 97 4.22 5.07 9.37
C ALA A 97 4.61 4.90 7.89
N MET A 98 5.54 5.72 7.39
CA MET A 98 6.12 5.62 6.06
C MET A 98 6.86 4.30 5.84
N ALA A 99 7.73 3.91 6.78
CA ALA A 99 8.47 2.64 6.70
C ALA A 99 7.52 1.43 6.65
N CYS A 100 6.39 1.50 7.37
CA CYS A 100 5.36 0.47 7.36
C CYS A 100 4.63 0.39 6.03
N ALA A 101 4.16 1.52 5.51
CA ALA A 101 3.53 1.56 4.20
C ALA A 101 4.52 1.06 3.11
N LEU A 102 5.79 1.46 3.15
CA LEU A 102 6.81 1.00 2.23
C LEU A 102 7.02 -0.52 2.31
N SER A 103 7.01 -1.08 3.52
CA SER A 103 7.10 -2.54 3.73
C SER A 103 5.87 -3.29 3.16
N LEU A 104 4.68 -2.69 3.19
CA LEU A 104 3.51 -3.26 2.52
C LEU A 104 3.66 -3.21 1.00
N VAL A 105 3.97 -2.03 0.44
CA VAL A 105 4.10 -1.86 -1.02
C VAL A 105 5.20 -2.78 -1.57
N ARG A 106 6.32 -2.98 -0.86
CA ARG A 106 7.35 -3.96 -1.23
C ARG A 106 6.86 -5.41 -1.23
N ARG A 107 5.97 -5.78 -0.31
CA ARG A 107 5.36 -7.13 -0.30
C ARG A 107 4.38 -7.31 -1.44
N SER A 108 3.56 -6.29 -1.73
CA SER A 108 2.67 -6.28 -2.90
C SER A 108 3.48 -6.40 -4.20
N HIS A 109 4.53 -5.58 -4.35
CA HIS A 109 5.48 -5.65 -5.46
C HIS A 109 6.05 -7.07 -5.65
N ALA A 110 6.59 -7.66 -4.57
CA ALA A 110 7.15 -9.00 -4.62
C ALA A 110 6.12 -10.07 -5.01
N TYR A 111 4.87 -9.94 -4.53
CA TYR A 111 3.78 -10.82 -4.92
C TYR A 111 3.47 -10.70 -6.43
N TYR A 112 3.29 -9.48 -6.93
CA TYR A 112 3.02 -9.26 -8.36
C TYR A 112 4.17 -9.69 -9.25
N ALA A 113 5.42 -9.43 -8.86
CA ALA A 113 6.61 -9.89 -9.56
C ALA A 113 6.66 -11.44 -9.64
N SER A 114 6.32 -12.12 -8.54
CA SER A 114 6.22 -13.57 -8.50
C SER A 114 5.16 -14.09 -9.47
N VAL A 115 3.95 -13.53 -9.45
CA VAL A 115 2.85 -13.95 -10.35
C VAL A 115 3.20 -13.66 -11.81
N ALA A 116 3.84 -12.53 -12.10
CA ALA A 116 4.27 -12.14 -13.44
C ALA A 116 5.22 -13.16 -14.09
N VAL A 117 6.00 -13.87 -13.28
CA VAL A 117 6.94 -14.91 -13.74
C VAL A 117 6.32 -16.30 -13.71
N MET A 118 5.60 -16.63 -12.64
CA MET A 118 5.22 -18.01 -12.31
C MET A 118 3.84 -18.42 -12.82
N ALA A 119 2.95 -17.47 -13.10
CA ALA A 119 1.57 -17.81 -13.46
C ALA A 119 1.51 -18.60 -14.76
N GLU A 120 0.62 -19.59 -14.82
CA GLU A 120 0.43 -20.42 -16.01
C GLU A 120 -0.28 -19.61 -17.11
N ASP A 121 -1.26 -18.80 -16.73
CA ASP A 121 -2.02 -17.95 -17.65
C ASP A 121 -1.22 -16.72 -18.11
N ALA A 122 -1.13 -16.54 -19.42
CA ALA A 122 -0.37 -15.44 -20.03
C ALA A 122 -0.99 -14.06 -19.75
N GLY A 123 -2.32 -13.98 -19.70
CA GLY A 123 -3.04 -12.74 -19.36
C GLY A 123 -2.76 -12.33 -17.92
N LEU A 124 -2.74 -13.31 -17.01
CA LEU A 124 -2.41 -13.10 -15.60
C LEU A 124 -0.97 -12.63 -15.41
N ARG A 125 -0.01 -13.23 -16.14
CA ARG A 125 1.38 -12.74 -16.15
C ARG A 125 1.46 -11.28 -16.58
N GLN A 126 0.79 -10.94 -17.67
CA GLN A 126 0.78 -9.57 -18.20
C GLN A 126 0.15 -8.58 -17.22
N ARG A 127 -0.99 -8.94 -16.60
CA ARG A 127 -1.67 -8.12 -15.61
C ARG A 127 -0.80 -7.90 -14.38
N ALA A 128 -0.23 -8.98 -13.83
CA ALA A 128 0.67 -8.91 -12.67
C ALA A 128 1.92 -8.06 -12.96
N ALA A 129 2.47 -8.13 -14.18
CA ALA A 129 3.57 -7.26 -14.60
C ALA A 129 3.17 -5.77 -14.65
N GLY A 130 1.90 -5.45 -14.90
CA GLY A 130 1.36 -4.09 -14.78
C GLY A 130 1.45 -3.58 -13.35
N PHE A 131 0.86 -4.33 -12.41
CA PHE A 131 0.89 -4.02 -10.98
C PHE A 131 2.32 -3.95 -10.42
N GLU A 132 3.21 -4.84 -10.86
CA GLU A 132 4.63 -4.83 -10.47
C GLU A 132 5.31 -3.50 -10.84
N ARG A 133 5.14 -3.02 -12.07
CA ARG A 133 5.73 -1.74 -12.51
C ARG A 133 5.18 -0.55 -11.73
N GLU A 134 3.87 -0.53 -11.50
CA GLU A 134 3.23 0.52 -10.71
C GLU A 134 3.75 0.54 -9.27
N HIS A 135 3.80 -0.62 -8.62
CA HIS A 135 4.32 -0.73 -7.28
C HIS A 135 5.81 -0.38 -7.18
N SER A 136 6.60 -0.67 -8.21
CA SER A 136 7.98 -0.20 -8.29
C SER A 136 8.07 1.32 -8.34
N ALA A 137 7.14 2.00 -9.03
CA ALA A 137 7.08 3.46 -9.05
C ALA A 137 6.66 4.02 -7.68
N HIS A 138 5.67 3.41 -7.01
CA HIS A 138 5.27 3.77 -5.65
C HIS A 138 6.44 3.63 -4.66
N ILE A 139 7.21 2.53 -4.73
CA ILE A 139 8.40 2.33 -3.89
C ILE A 139 9.40 3.46 -4.08
N GLY A 140 9.75 3.77 -5.33
CA GLY A 140 10.71 4.84 -5.63
C GLY A 140 10.24 6.22 -5.12
N ALA A 141 8.96 6.53 -5.28
CA ALA A 141 8.37 7.76 -4.77
C ALA A 141 8.38 7.82 -3.23
N MET A 142 8.05 6.72 -2.55
CA MET A 142 8.06 6.65 -1.09
C MET A 142 9.48 6.74 -0.51
N GLU A 143 10.46 6.11 -1.15
CA GLU A 143 11.88 6.24 -0.77
C GLU A 143 12.38 7.66 -0.94
N HIS A 144 11.98 8.34 -2.03
CA HIS A 144 12.25 9.76 -2.22
C HIS A 144 11.67 10.60 -1.07
N TRP A 145 10.42 10.35 -0.69
CA TRP A 145 9.78 11.05 0.43
C TRP A 145 10.47 10.82 1.77
N ILE A 146 10.84 9.57 2.07
CA ILE A 146 11.57 9.24 3.30
C ILE A 146 12.88 10.03 3.35
N ASN A 147 13.64 10.06 2.26
CA ASN A 147 14.89 10.82 2.20
C ASN A 147 14.68 12.32 2.41
N ARG A 148 13.62 12.91 1.83
CA ARG A 148 13.26 14.33 2.03
C ARG A 148 12.98 14.64 3.50
N LEU A 149 12.32 13.72 4.21
CA LEU A 149 11.92 13.92 5.61
C LEU A 149 13.05 13.66 6.63
N THR A 150 14.11 12.96 6.23
CA THR A 150 15.27 12.65 7.09
C THR A 150 16.48 13.56 6.90
N THR A 151 16.45 14.46 5.91
CA THR A 151 17.53 15.40 5.60
C THR A 151 17.17 16.80 6.08
#